data_AF-A0A0F8CQ07-F1
#
_entry.id   AF-A0A0F8CQ07-F1
#
_cell.length_a   1.000
_cell.length_b   1.000
_cell.length_c   1.000
_cell.angle_alpha   90.00
_cell.angle_beta   90.00
_cell.angle_gamma   90.00
#
_symmetry.space_group_name_H-M   'P 1'
#
loop_
_entity.id
_entity.type
_entity.pdbx_description
1 polymer ?
#
loop_
_entity_poly.entity_id
_entity_poly.type
_entity_poly.pdbx_seq_one_letter_code
_entity_poly.pdbx_strand_id
1 'polypeptide(L)'
;MERMKERNLQVLKIVAAAFILAVICTCSAVSAANLNVDSEAEGGYTTIQAAVDAAKAGDTIFVSPGTYVENLKIDKQVRIWSDSRNPDNTIVKAADPAESTVEITTERVTFSGFGVEDSKKAGILLTGVNNCYINNNRARNSEYGILLQEAGNNNINGNIITLNEIGIRLEGSNSNTIQDNLVAYNYGFGISLEESRKNIIFNNYFKNAENIEENTVNADNTWQSTLSTKSNLVRGPYIGGNFWADLEGTGYSETCVDGNSNGICDVSYEVTGGGSDNSPLYPKVPNAVTSLESKLDAEAYEQGLADREGAGNETGTPVEEQTEENETAGEGNETNETEAPEENGAPGPGLGFTVLAAGAAYILKRRR
;
A
#
# COMPACT_ATOMS: atom_id res chain seq x y z
N MET A 1 -64.29 -9.12 0.56
CA MET A 1 -62.92 -8.87 1.10
C MET A 1 -61.87 -8.79 0.00
N GLU A 2 -61.92 -9.62 -1.05
CA GLU A 2 -60.91 -9.61 -2.14
C GLU A 2 -60.84 -8.28 -2.92
N ARG A 3 -61.99 -7.70 -3.31
CA ARG A 3 -62.02 -6.39 -4.01
C ARG A 3 -61.38 -5.23 -3.23
N MET A 4 -61.39 -5.26 -1.89
CA MET A 4 -60.69 -4.24 -1.09
C MET A 4 -59.17 -4.44 -1.09
N LYS A 5 -58.70 -5.70 -1.12
CA LYS A 5 -57.27 -6.01 -1.21
C LYS A 5 -56.69 -5.60 -2.56
N GLU A 6 -57.42 -5.83 -3.65
CA GLU A 6 -57.00 -5.42 -5.00
C GLU A 6 -56.91 -3.89 -5.14
N ARG A 7 -57.88 -3.15 -4.61
CA ARG A 7 -57.87 -1.68 -4.65
C ARG A 7 -56.73 -1.10 -3.82
N ASN A 8 -56.46 -1.66 -2.64
CA ASN A 8 -55.35 -1.24 -1.79
C ASN A 8 -53.98 -1.56 -2.44
N LEU A 9 -53.88 -2.69 -3.15
CA LEU A 9 -52.68 -3.05 -3.91
C LEU A 9 -52.44 -2.12 -5.11
N GLN A 10 -53.50 -1.70 -5.80
CA GLN A 10 -53.39 -0.71 -6.89
C GLN A 10 -52.97 0.66 -6.38
N VAL A 11 -53.55 1.13 -5.27
CA VAL A 11 -53.16 2.40 -4.64
C VAL A 11 -51.70 2.35 -4.18
N LEU A 12 -51.24 1.24 -3.58
CA LEU A 12 -49.85 1.06 -3.17
C LEU A 12 -48.88 1.11 -4.37
N LYS A 13 -49.24 0.48 -5.50
CA LYS A 13 -48.43 0.53 -6.74
C LYS A 13 -48.33 1.95 -7.30
N ILE A 14 -49.43 2.70 -7.28
CA ILE A 14 -49.45 4.10 -7.77
C ILE A 14 -48.61 5.00 -6.86
N VAL A 15 -48.71 4.84 -5.54
CA VAL A 15 -47.89 5.60 -4.58
C VAL A 15 -46.40 5.25 -4.72
N ALA A 16 -46.06 3.97 -4.86
CA ALA A 16 -44.68 3.56 -5.08
C ALA A 16 -44.11 4.10 -6.41
N ALA A 17 -44.89 4.07 -7.50
CA ALA A 17 -44.49 4.62 -8.78
C ALA A 17 -44.31 6.16 -8.72
N ALA A 18 -45.20 6.86 -8.02
CA ALA A 18 -45.09 8.31 -7.82
C ALA A 18 -43.87 8.68 -6.96
N PHE A 19 -43.54 7.86 -5.95
CA PHE A 19 -42.36 8.06 -5.11
C PHE A 19 -41.06 7.81 -5.88
N ILE A 20 -41.00 6.76 -6.69
CA ILE A 20 -39.87 6.48 -7.59
C ILE A 20 -39.68 7.62 -8.60
N LEU A 21 -40.78 8.11 -9.19
CA LEU A 21 -40.73 9.21 -10.15
C LEU A 21 -40.29 10.54 -9.49
N ALA A 22 -40.72 10.79 -8.25
CA ALA A 22 -40.30 11.96 -7.48
C ALA A 22 -38.79 11.91 -7.14
N VAL A 23 -38.27 10.73 -6.75
CA VAL A 23 -36.83 10.53 -6.52
C VAL A 23 -36.02 10.76 -7.81
N ILE A 24 -36.50 10.25 -8.94
CA ILE A 24 -35.88 10.48 -10.25
C ILE A 24 -35.90 11.97 -10.65
N CYS A 25 -36.98 12.69 -10.34
CA CYS A 25 -37.10 14.13 -10.65
C CYS A 25 -36.27 15.04 -9.73
N THR A 26 -35.87 14.57 -8.53
CA THR A 26 -34.95 15.29 -7.63
C THR A 26 -33.48 14.95 -7.86
N CYS A 27 -33.18 13.87 -8.59
CA CYS A 27 -31.84 13.57 -9.07
C CYS A 27 -31.51 14.49 -10.26
N SER A 28 -31.22 15.76 -10.00
CA SER A 28 -30.47 16.55 -10.96
C SER A 28 -29.15 15.82 -11.21
N ALA A 29 -29.00 15.24 -12.40
CA ALA A 29 -27.77 14.61 -12.83
C ALA A 29 -26.68 15.69 -12.84
N VAL A 30 -25.90 15.78 -11.76
CA VAL A 30 -24.65 16.50 -11.76
C VAL A 30 -23.75 15.71 -12.71
N SER A 31 -23.64 16.17 -13.95
CA SER A 31 -22.68 15.60 -14.88
C SER A 31 -21.29 15.85 -14.30
N ALA A 32 -20.54 14.77 -14.11
CA ALA A 32 -19.11 14.85 -13.85
C ALA A 32 -18.43 15.71 -14.92
N ALA A 33 -17.65 16.70 -14.51
CA ALA A 33 -16.81 17.50 -15.40
C ALA A 33 -15.43 16.86 -15.56
N ASN A 34 -14.75 17.22 -16.65
CA ASN A 34 -13.34 16.89 -16.86
C ASN A 34 -12.53 18.19 -16.72
N LEU A 35 -11.56 18.18 -15.80
CA LEU A 35 -10.60 19.25 -15.58
C LEU A 35 -9.25 18.76 -16.13
N ASN A 36 -8.54 19.63 -16.84
CA ASN A 36 -7.22 19.31 -17.37
C ASN A 36 -6.16 20.13 -16.64
N VAL A 37 -5.08 19.47 -16.26
CA VAL A 37 -3.91 20.06 -15.63
C VAL A 37 -2.73 19.93 -16.59
N ASP A 38 -2.03 21.04 -16.80
CA ASP A 38 -0.85 21.12 -17.66
C ASP A 38 0.07 22.20 -17.08
N SER A 39 1.29 21.81 -16.68
CA SER A 39 2.22 22.73 -16.01
C SER A 39 2.62 23.91 -16.90
N GLU A 40 2.54 23.75 -18.23
CA GLU A 40 2.98 24.73 -19.21
C GLU A 40 1.83 25.52 -19.85
N ALA A 41 0.58 25.27 -19.46
CA ALA A 41 -0.57 25.89 -20.11
C ALA A 41 -0.66 27.41 -19.84
N GLU A 42 -0.84 28.19 -20.92
CA GLU A 42 -1.21 29.60 -20.86
C GLU A 42 -2.71 29.75 -20.52
N GLY A 43 -3.08 29.39 -19.29
CA GLY A 43 -4.44 29.41 -18.76
C GLY A 43 -4.99 28.02 -18.45
N GLY A 44 -5.85 27.94 -17.41
CA GLY A 44 -6.31 26.66 -16.85
C GLY A 44 -5.62 26.32 -15.54
N TYR A 45 -5.58 25.04 -15.18
CA TYR A 45 -4.90 24.58 -13.97
C TYR A 45 -3.47 24.19 -14.30
N THR A 46 -2.50 24.88 -13.72
CA THR A 46 -1.07 24.55 -13.84
C THR A 46 -0.57 23.64 -12.72
N THR A 47 -1.37 23.49 -11.66
CA THR A 47 -1.08 22.63 -10.51
C THR A 47 -2.21 21.63 -10.31
N ILE A 48 -1.89 20.45 -9.80
CA ILE A 48 -2.88 19.39 -9.56
C ILE A 48 -3.80 19.82 -8.41
N GLN A 49 -3.25 20.43 -7.36
CA GLN A 49 -4.05 20.86 -6.22
C GLN A 49 -5.08 21.93 -6.63
N ALA A 50 -4.75 22.86 -7.52
CA ALA A 50 -5.72 23.86 -7.97
C ALA A 50 -6.92 23.24 -8.70
N ALA A 51 -6.69 22.15 -9.46
CA ALA A 51 -7.78 21.39 -10.07
C ALA A 51 -8.60 20.63 -9.02
N VAL A 52 -7.97 20.03 -8.00
CA VAL A 52 -8.66 19.40 -6.87
C VAL A 52 -9.54 20.44 -6.13
N ASP A 53 -9.00 21.61 -5.85
CA ASP A 53 -9.68 22.70 -5.15
C ASP A 53 -10.88 23.26 -5.93
N ALA A 54 -10.84 23.21 -7.26
CA ALA A 54 -11.94 23.64 -8.11
C ALA A 54 -12.95 22.52 -8.44
N ALA A 55 -12.53 21.25 -8.39
CA ALA A 55 -13.36 20.11 -8.71
C ALA A 55 -14.57 19.99 -7.78
N LYS A 56 -15.63 19.38 -8.31
CA LYS A 56 -16.81 18.91 -7.58
C LYS A 56 -16.74 17.39 -7.42
N ALA A 57 -17.50 16.88 -6.46
CA ALA A 57 -17.65 15.44 -6.29
C ALA A 57 -18.14 14.79 -7.59
N GLY A 58 -17.44 13.75 -8.03
CA GLY A 58 -17.67 13.04 -9.28
C GLY A 58 -16.82 13.55 -10.45
N ASP A 59 -16.08 14.65 -10.35
CA ASP A 59 -15.27 15.15 -11.47
C ASP A 59 -14.06 14.25 -11.77
N THR A 60 -13.57 14.33 -13.01
CA THR A 60 -12.31 13.75 -13.46
C THR A 60 -11.26 14.83 -13.59
N ILE A 61 -10.05 14.59 -13.08
CA ILE A 61 -8.88 15.44 -13.29
C ILE A 61 -7.90 14.65 -14.14
N PHE A 62 -7.58 15.18 -15.31
CA PHE A 62 -6.59 14.64 -16.25
C PHE A 62 -5.32 15.49 -16.16
N VAL A 63 -4.19 14.85 -15.91
CA VAL A 63 -2.91 15.53 -15.68
C VAL A 63 -1.95 15.18 -16.80
N SER A 64 -1.50 16.20 -17.53
CA SER A 64 -0.55 16.07 -18.63
C SER A 64 0.82 15.55 -18.13
N PRO A 65 1.66 14.98 -19.02
CA PRO A 65 3.04 14.68 -18.69
C PRO A 65 3.79 15.90 -18.15
N GLY A 66 4.58 15.71 -17.10
CA GLY A 66 5.29 16.78 -16.41
C GLY A 66 5.68 16.40 -14.99
N THR A 67 6.49 17.26 -14.35
CA THR A 67 6.83 17.13 -12.93
C THR A 67 6.13 18.21 -12.13
N TYR A 68 5.29 17.79 -11.21
CA TYR A 68 4.49 18.62 -10.33
C TYR A 68 5.09 18.57 -8.92
N VAL A 69 5.68 19.68 -8.48
CA VAL A 69 6.29 19.79 -7.14
C VAL A 69 5.24 20.33 -6.18
N GLU A 70 4.51 19.42 -5.55
CA GLU A 70 3.35 19.69 -4.72
C GLU A 70 3.20 18.62 -3.62
N ASN A 71 2.57 18.96 -2.50
CA ASN A 71 1.98 17.97 -1.60
C ASN A 71 0.47 18.02 -1.81
N LEU A 72 -0.09 16.94 -2.35
CA LEU A 72 -1.50 16.89 -2.73
C LEU A 72 -2.35 16.47 -1.54
N LYS A 73 -3.43 17.21 -1.31
CA LYS A 73 -4.52 16.83 -0.40
C LYS A 73 -5.80 16.62 -1.20
N ILE A 74 -6.20 15.37 -1.31
CA ILE A 74 -7.39 14.95 -2.06
C ILE A 74 -8.52 14.71 -1.06
N ASP A 75 -9.32 15.76 -0.84
CA ASP A 75 -10.43 15.79 0.11
C ASP A 75 -11.82 15.76 -0.57
N LYS A 76 -11.84 15.65 -1.90
CA LYS A 76 -13.07 15.51 -2.71
C LYS A 76 -13.11 14.19 -3.45
N GLN A 77 -14.31 13.64 -3.60
CA GLN A 77 -14.54 12.43 -4.39
C GLN A 77 -14.26 12.74 -5.87
N VAL A 78 -13.03 12.54 -6.32
CA VAL A 78 -12.60 12.81 -7.71
C VAL A 78 -11.83 11.62 -8.26
N ARG A 79 -11.71 11.58 -9.58
CA ARG A 79 -10.85 10.62 -10.28
C ARG A 79 -9.69 11.37 -10.91
N ILE A 80 -8.49 11.16 -10.40
CA ILE A 80 -7.26 11.82 -10.85
C ILE A 80 -6.45 10.82 -11.66
N TRP A 81 -6.10 11.22 -12.87
CA TRP A 81 -5.50 10.35 -13.86
C TRP A 81 -4.36 11.08 -14.57
N SER A 82 -3.19 10.47 -14.62
CA SER A 82 -2.13 10.87 -15.55
C SER A 82 -2.57 10.52 -16.97
N ASP A 83 -2.58 11.51 -17.88
CA ASP A 83 -3.00 11.33 -19.28
C ASP A 83 -2.12 10.33 -20.03
N SER A 84 -0.84 10.26 -19.67
CA SER A 84 0.08 9.30 -20.27
C SER A 84 -0.21 7.86 -19.85
N ARG A 85 -0.86 7.65 -18.68
CA ARG A 85 -0.99 6.36 -18.01
C ARG A 85 0.36 5.66 -17.73
N ASN A 86 1.48 6.36 -17.93
CA ASN A 86 2.81 5.86 -17.61
C ASN A 86 3.33 6.66 -16.41
N PRO A 87 3.55 6.03 -15.24
CA PRO A 87 4.02 6.73 -14.06
C PRO A 87 5.37 7.45 -14.25
N ASP A 88 6.19 7.04 -15.23
CA ASP A 88 7.47 7.70 -15.51
C ASP A 88 7.33 9.06 -16.22
N ASN A 89 6.14 9.37 -16.76
CA ASN A 89 5.90 10.59 -17.56
C ASN A 89 5.20 11.72 -16.77
N THR A 90 4.49 11.38 -15.70
CA THR A 90 3.75 12.35 -14.87
C THR A 90 4.11 12.13 -13.42
N ILE A 91 4.99 12.97 -12.89
CA ILE A 91 5.62 12.81 -11.58
C ILE A 91 5.02 13.84 -10.62
N VAL A 92 4.57 13.39 -9.45
CA VAL A 92 4.27 14.22 -8.29
C VAL A 92 5.43 14.06 -7.30
N LYS A 93 6.12 15.15 -7.02
CA LYS A 93 7.26 15.20 -6.10
C LYS A 93 6.90 16.08 -4.91
N ALA A 94 7.18 15.63 -3.68
CA ALA A 94 6.87 16.41 -2.49
C ALA A 94 7.53 17.79 -2.55
N ALA A 95 6.74 18.84 -2.33
CA ALA A 95 7.27 20.19 -2.17
C ALA A 95 7.90 20.38 -0.78
N ASP A 96 7.23 19.85 0.24
CA ASP A 96 7.75 19.65 1.58
C ASP A 96 7.95 18.13 1.83
N PRO A 97 9.20 17.65 1.83
CA PRO A 97 9.49 16.25 2.13
C PRO A 97 9.11 15.84 3.55
N ALA A 98 8.89 16.76 4.51
CA ALA A 98 8.44 16.37 5.85
C ALA A 98 6.98 15.89 5.87
N GLU A 99 6.23 16.09 4.78
CA GLU A 99 4.84 15.68 4.62
C GLU A 99 4.69 14.59 3.56
N SER A 100 3.54 13.92 3.55
CA SER A 100 3.22 12.93 2.51
C SER A 100 3.09 13.62 1.14
N THR A 101 3.55 12.97 0.07
CA THR A 101 3.47 13.55 -1.29
C THR A 101 2.02 13.62 -1.76
N VAL A 102 1.22 12.58 -1.49
CA VAL A 102 -0.21 12.51 -1.78
C VAL A 102 -0.95 12.01 -0.56
N GLU A 103 -1.88 12.81 -0.02
CA GLU A 103 -2.78 12.43 1.06
C GLU A 103 -4.22 12.38 0.56
N ILE A 104 -4.89 11.25 0.78
CA ILE A 104 -6.29 11.01 0.42
C ILE A 104 -7.11 10.89 1.70
N THR A 105 -7.99 11.86 1.92
CA THR A 105 -8.81 11.99 3.15
C THR A 105 -10.30 11.87 2.90
N THR A 106 -10.70 11.39 1.72
CA THR A 106 -12.10 11.13 1.38
C THR A 106 -12.28 9.84 0.59
N GLU A 107 -13.49 9.29 0.65
CA GLU A 107 -13.81 8.02 0.02
C GLU A 107 -14.02 8.13 -1.51
N ARG A 108 -13.94 6.96 -2.19
CA ARG A 108 -14.27 6.81 -3.62
C ARG A 108 -13.39 7.66 -4.55
N VAL A 109 -12.16 7.94 -4.13
CA VAL A 109 -11.13 8.57 -4.94
C VAL A 109 -10.50 7.55 -5.88
N THR A 110 -10.15 7.97 -7.09
CA THR A 110 -9.21 7.23 -7.95
C THR A 110 -7.95 8.07 -8.11
N PHE A 111 -6.78 7.46 -7.92
CA PHE A 111 -5.49 8.10 -8.18
C PHE A 111 -4.62 7.14 -9.00
N SER A 112 -4.34 7.51 -10.26
CA SER A 112 -3.78 6.56 -11.21
C SER A 112 -2.82 7.11 -12.26
N GLY A 113 -1.72 6.39 -12.47
CA GLY A 113 -0.77 6.63 -13.55
C GLY A 113 0.39 7.56 -13.19
N PHE A 114 0.64 7.80 -11.91
CA PHE A 114 1.60 8.80 -11.44
C PHE A 114 2.89 8.17 -10.89
N GLY A 115 4.02 8.79 -11.18
CA GLY A 115 5.22 8.66 -10.33
C GLY A 115 5.02 9.50 -9.08
N VAL A 116 5.31 8.97 -7.90
CA VAL A 116 5.13 9.65 -6.61
C VAL A 116 6.42 9.50 -5.81
N GLU A 117 7.05 10.63 -5.48
CA GLU A 117 8.46 10.65 -5.11
C GLU A 117 8.77 11.58 -3.93
N ASP A 118 9.85 11.20 -3.24
CA ASP A 118 10.66 12.01 -2.31
C ASP A 118 9.92 12.56 -1.08
N SER A 119 9.22 11.70 -0.34
CA SER A 119 8.64 12.03 0.98
C SER A 119 9.46 11.42 2.13
N LYS A 120 9.54 12.09 3.27
CA LYS A 120 10.03 11.52 4.53
C LYS A 120 8.91 10.91 5.38
N LYS A 121 7.69 10.87 4.85
CA LYS A 121 6.53 10.13 5.38
C LYS A 121 6.09 9.16 4.28
N ALA A 122 4.82 9.22 3.86
CA ALA A 122 4.30 8.35 2.82
C ALA A 122 4.36 9.02 1.44
N GLY A 123 4.72 8.25 0.41
CA GLY A 123 4.49 8.66 -0.97
C GLY A 123 2.99 8.86 -1.21
N ILE A 124 2.20 7.83 -0.92
CA ILE A 124 0.73 7.87 -0.98
C ILE A 124 0.15 7.45 0.38
N LEU A 125 -0.60 8.34 1.03
CA LEU A 125 -1.28 8.13 2.30
C LEU A 125 -2.80 8.09 2.11
N LEU A 126 -3.45 7.07 2.69
CA LEU A 126 -4.90 6.93 2.79
C LEU A 126 -5.30 6.98 4.28
N THR A 127 -6.01 8.03 4.69
CA THR A 127 -6.33 8.28 6.11
C THR A 127 -7.83 8.16 6.37
N GLY A 128 -8.28 7.10 7.05
CA GLY A 128 -9.68 6.93 7.44
C GLY A 128 -10.66 6.76 6.27
N VAL A 129 -10.15 6.39 5.08
CA VAL A 129 -10.93 6.37 3.83
C VAL A 129 -11.38 4.97 3.43
N ASN A 130 -12.45 4.93 2.64
CA ASN A 130 -12.96 3.70 2.06
C ASN A 130 -13.18 3.79 0.54
N ASN A 131 -13.21 2.63 -0.10
CA ASN A 131 -13.60 2.49 -1.51
C ASN A 131 -12.73 3.28 -2.50
N CYS A 132 -11.48 3.59 -2.15
CA CYS A 132 -10.53 4.26 -3.02
C CYS A 132 -9.82 3.26 -3.95
N TYR A 133 -9.40 3.75 -5.11
CA TYR A 133 -8.70 2.99 -6.14
C TYR A 133 -7.36 3.65 -6.41
N ILE A 134 -6.29 3.00 -5.95
CA ILE A 134 -4.91 3.49 -6.08
C ILE A 134 -4.21 2.54 -7.04
N ASN A 135 -4.06 2.95 -8.29
CA ASN A 135 -3.62 2.01 -9.31
C ASN A 135 -2.63 2.55 -10.33
N ASN A 136 -1.72 1.69 -10.78
CA ASN A 136 -0.75 2.02 -11.83
C ASN A 136 0.13 3.24 -11.46
N ASN A 137 0.50 3.39 -10.19
CA ASN A 137 1.43 4.42 -9.73
C ASN A 137 2.82 3.82 -9.48
N ARG A 138 3.87 4.64 -9.53
CA ARG A 138 5.23 4.29 -9.08
C ARG A 138 5.57 5.08 -7.82
N ALA A 139 5.52 4.45 -6.65
CA ALA A 139 5.84 5.11 -5.37
C ALA A 139 7.27 4.75 -4.93
N ARG A 140 8.13 5.76 -4.77
CA ARG A 140 9.54 5.55 -4.44
C ARG A 140 10.16 6.64 -3.57
N ASN A 141 11.30 6.32 -2.97
CA ASN A 141 12.09 7.23 -2.14
C ASN A 141 11.27 7.85 -1.00
N SER A 142 10.46 7.02 -0.33
CA SER A 142 9.65 7.42 0.82
C SER A 142 9.89 6.58 2.06
N GLU A 143 9.52 7.05 3.24
CA GLU A 143 9.49 6.18 4.44
C GLU A 143 8.51 5.02 4.20
N TYR A 144 7.29 5.36 3.78
CA TYR A 144 6.30 4.39 3.32
C TYR A 144 5.98 4.64 1.85
N GLY A 145 6.11 3.65 0.98
CA GLY A 145 5.69 3.81 -0.42
C GLY A 145 4.19 4.11 -0.50
N ILE A 146 3.38 3.23 0.12
CA ILE A 146 1.94 3.43 0.31
C ILE A 146 1.58 3.10 1.77
N LEU A 147 0.95 4.05 2.46
CA LEU A 147 0.45 3.89 3.83
C LEU A 147 -1.08 3.95 3.87
N LEU A 148 -1.70 2.94 4.45
CA LEU A 148 -3.12 2.92 4.81
C LEU A 148 -3.22 3.04 6.33
N GLN A 149 -3.86 4.10 6.80
CA GLN A 149 -4.07 4.37 8.21
C GLN A 149 -5.57 4.44 8.50
N GLU A 150 -6.05 3.52 9.33
CA GLU A 150 -7.48 3.37 9.67
C GLU A 150 -8.41 3.26 8.45
N ALA A 151 -7.89 2.71 7.33
CA ALA A 151 -8.56 2.70 6.05
C ALA A 151 -9.11 1.31 5.71
N GLY A 152 -10.21 1.24 4.95
CA GLY A 152 -10.79 -0.05 4.60
C GLY A 152 -11.48 -0.12 3.24
N ASN A 153 -11.69 -1.33 2.73
CA ASN A 153 -12.38 -1.54 1.44
C ASN A 153 -11.72 -0.79 0.26
N ASN A 154 -10.41 -0.54 0.31
CA ASN A 154 -9.66 0.10 -0.77
C ASN A 154 -9.05 -0.94 -1.70
N ASN A 155 -8.77 -0.52 -2.93
CA ASN A 155 -8.12 -1.34 -3.95
C ASN A 155 -6.77 -0.74 -4.33
N ILE A 156 -5.69 -1.42 -3.92
CA ILE A 156 -4.31 -1.06 -4.21
C ILE A 156 -3.82 -1.99 -5.32
N ASN A 157 -3.77 -1.50 -6.56
CA ASN A 157 -3.62 -2.35 -7.74
C ASN A 157 -2.55 -1.91 -8.73
N GLY A 158 -1.66 -2.82 -9.13
CA GLY A 158 -0.83 -2.56 -10.32
C GLY A 158 0.22 -1.48 -10.09
N ASN A 159 0.57 -1.19 -8.83
CA ASN A 159 1.56 -0.17 -8.48
C ASN A 159 2.98 -0.78 -8.49
N ILE A 160 3.98 0.06 -8.75
CA ILE A 160 5.39 -0.26 -8.63
C ILE A 160 5.93 0.46 -7.39
N ILE A 161 6.35 -0.29 -6.39
CA ILE A 161 6.69 0.23 -5.06
C ILE A 161 8.11 -0.19 -4.72
N THR A 162 9.03 0.77 -4.78
CA THR A 162 10.48 0.52 -4.75
C THR A 162 11.23 1.59 -4.00
N LEU A 163 12.38 1.27 -3.42
CA LEU A 163 13.28 2.25 -2.79
C LEU A 163 12.63 3.01 -1.63
N ASN A 164 11.70 2.40 -0.91
CA ASN A 164 11.11 2.94 0.31
C ASN A 164 11.69 2.22 1.53
N GLU A 165 11.59 2.81 2.73
CA GLU A 165 11.96 2.10 3.96
C GLU A 165 11.00 0.92 4.21
N ILE A 166 9.70 1.14 4.01
CA ILE A 166 8.68 0.10 3.91
C ILE A 166 7.89 0.30 2.61
N GLY A 167 7.66 -0.78 1.86
CA GLY A 167 6.91 -0.70 0.61
C GLY A 167 5.44 -0.32 0.83
N ILE A 168 4.68 -1.21 1.44
CA ILE A 168 3.27 -1.01 1.79
C ILE A 168 3.09 -1.19 3.31
N ARG A 169 2.49 -0.21 3.99
CA ARG A 169 2.17 -0.27 5.42
C ARG A 169 0.65 -0.19 5.64
N LEU A 170 0.11 -1.07 6.48
CA LEU A 170 -1.29 -1.05 6.91
C LEU A 170 -1.34 -0.90 8.43
N GLU A 171 -2.02 0.12 8.90
CA GLU A 171 -2.20 0.43 10.32
C GLU A 171 -3.69 0.53 10.63
N GLY A 172 -4.19 -0.37 11.48
CA GLY A 172 -5.63 -0.46 11.80
C GLY A 172 -6.52 -0.63 10.56
N SER A 173 -5.98 -1.13 9.46
CA SER A 173 -6.58 -1.04 8.12
C SER A 173 -7.12 -2.38 7.63
N ASN A 174 -8.40 -2.40 7.28
CA ASN A 174 -9.17 -3.64 7.20
C ASN A 174 -9.90 -3.82 5.88
N SER A 175 -10.03 -5.06 5.42
CA SER A 175 -10.84 -5.40 4.24
C SER A 175 -10.37 -4.72 2.94
N ASN A 176 -9.07 -4.42 2.82
CA ASN A 176 -8.48 -3.90 1.60
C ASN A 176 -8.09 -5.04 0.66
N THR A 177 -8.07 -4.75 -0.65
CA THR A 177 -7.55 -5.66 -1.68
C THR A 177 -6.25 -5.11 -2.22
N ILE A 178 -5.18 -5.90 -2.12
CA ILE A 178 -3.83 -5.55 -2.58
C ILE A 178 -3.44 -6.58 -3.65
N GLN A 179 -3.42 -6.15 -4.91
CA GLN A 179 -3.21 -7.08 -6.03
C GLN A 179 -2.42 -6.49 -7.18
N ASP A 180 -1.82 -7.33 -8.02
CA ASP A 180 -1.10 -6.92 -9.22
C ASP A 180 0.09 -5.97 -8.96
N ASN A 181 0.52 -5.77 -7.70
CA ASN A 181 1.58 -4.83 -7.37
C ASN A 181 2.97 -5.48 -7.52
N LEU A 182 3.94 -4.64 -7.89
CA LEU A 182 5.35 -4.97 -7.95
C LEU A 182 6.06 -4.29 -6.77
N VAL A 183 6.28 -5.03 -5.69
CA VAL A 183 6.84 -4.54 -4.42
C VAL A 183 8.25 -5.09 -4.27
N ALA A 184 9.25 -4.31 -4.66
CA ALA A 184 10.61 -4.81 -4.78
C ALA A 184 11.64 -3.76 -4.41
N TYR A 185 12.82 -4.18 -3.98
CA TYR A 185 13.94 -3.28 -3.68
C TYR A 185 13.57 -2.16 -2.70
N ASN A 186 12.72 -2.46 -1.72
CA ASN A 186 12.56 -1.60 -0.54
C ASN A 186 13.65 -1.95 0.47
N TYR A 187 14.07 -0.98 1.28
CA TYR A 187 15.22 -1.10 2.16
C TYR A 187 14.92 -1.93 3.41
N GLY A 188 13.67 -1.87 3.89
CA GLY A 188 13.11 -2.77 4.90
C GLY A 188 12.09 -3.73 4.29
N PHE A 189 10.92 -3.81 4.92
CA PHE A 189 9.89 -4.77 4.54
C PHE A 189 9.16 -4.39 3.25
N GLY A 190 8.87 -5.38 2.41
CA GLY A 190 8.00 -5.19 1.24
C GLY A 190 6.58 -4.77 1.64
N ILE A 191 5.97 -5.53 2.55
CA ILE A 191 4.68 -5.21 3.16
C ILE A 191 4.74 -5.41 4.67
N SER A 192 4.12 -4.51 5.43
CA SER A 192 4.04 -4.60 6.87
C SER A 192 2.62 -4.28 7.36
N LEU A 193 2.13 -5.08 8.30
CA LEU A 193 0.78 -4.98 8.84
C LEU A 193 0.82 -4.77 10.36
N GLU A 194 0.02 -3.83 10.84
CA GLU A 194 -0.21 -3.56 12.26
C GLU A 194 -1.72 -3.46 12.53
N GLU A 195 -2.21 -4.34 13.39
CA GLU A 195 -3.62 -4.43 13.81
C GLU A 195 -4.61 -4.42 12.63
N SER A 196 -4.21 -5.06 11.53
CA SER A 196 -4.86 -4.98 10.23
C SER A 196 -5.33 -6.37 9.81
N ARG A 197 -6.63 -6.50 9.50
CA ARG A 197 -7.28 -7.80 9.28
C ARG A 197 -8.20 -7.83 8.07
N LYS A 198 -8.50 -9.05 7.61
CA LYS A 198 -9.43 -9.34 6.50
C LYS A 198 -9.00 -8.71 5.18
N ASN A 199 -7.72 -8.37 5.04
CA ASN A 199 -7.18 -7.92 3.76
C ASN A 199 -6.98 -9.14 2.84
N ILE A 200 -7.13 -8.93 1.54
CA ILE A 200 -6.92 -9.96 0.52
C ILE A 200 -5.72 -9.53 -0.33
N ILE A 201 -4.63 -10.29 -0.24
CA ILE A 201 -3.33 -9.94 -0.81
C ILE A 201 -2.93 -11.04 -1.79
N PHE A 202 -3.03 -10.78 -3.08
CA PHE A 202 -2.80 -11.82 -4.09
C PHE A 202 -2.32 -11.26 -5.42
N ASN A 203 -1.67 -12.09 -6.23
CA ASN A 203 -1.10 -11.69 -7.51
C ASN A 203 -0.17 -10.48 -7.39
N ASN A 204 0.59 -10.37 -6.31
CA ASN A 204 1.67 -9.40 -6.17
C ASN A 204 3.02 -10.08 -6.37
N TYR A 205 4.02 -9.33 -6.80
CA TYR A 205 5.41 -9.76 -6.89
C TYR A 205 6.20 -9.10 -5.77
N PHE A 206 6.70 -9.91 -4.84
CA PHE A 206 7.51 -9.46 -3.71
C PHE A 206 8.97 -9.86 -3.93
N LYS A 207 9.88 -8.87 -3.91
CA LYS A 207 11.32 -9.07 -4.05
C LYS A 207 12.10 -8.06 -3.22
N ASN A 208 12.16 -8.28 -1.92
CA ASN A 208 12.85 -7.42 -0.95
C ASN A 208 13.77 -8.30 -0.08
N ALA A 209 14.69 -7.68 0.66
CA ALA A 209 15.51 -8.42 1.63
C ALA A 209 14.62 -9.15 2.65
N GLU A 210 13.54 -8.49 3.09
CA GLU A 210 12.46 -9.08 3.86
C GLU A 210 11.12 -8.71 3.20
N ASN A 211 10.33 -9.71 2.79
CA ASN A 211 9.11 -9.43 2.04
C ASN A 211 7.94 -9.01 2.94
N ILE A 212 7.84 -9.57 4.15
CA ILE A 212 6.67 -9.42 5.02
C ILE A 212 7.10 -9.20 6.46
N GLU A 213 6.51 -8.22 7.12
CA GLU A 213 6.42 -8.15 8.58
C GLU A 213 4.96 -8.36 8.99
N GLU A 214 4.70 -9.50 9.64
CA GLU A 214 3.37 -9.82 10.17
C GLU A 214 3.48 -10.32 11.61
N ASN A 215 2.45 -10.06 12.40
CA ASN A 215 2.33 -10.52 13.77
C ASN A 215 0.98 -11.22 14.00
N THR A 216 0.86 -11.95 15.10
CA THR A 216 -0.33 -12.76 15.40
C THR A 216 -1.61 -11.94 15.58
N VAL A 217 -1.52 -10.63 15.79
CA VAL A 217 -2.68 -9.72 15.87
C VAL A 217 -3.35 -9.54 14.50
N ASN A 218 -2.63 -9.86 13.42
CA ASN A 218 -3.08 -9.75 12.03
C ASN A 218 -3.65 -11.06 11.46
N ALA A 219 -3.91 -12.09 12.27
CA ALA A 219 -4.17 -13.49 11.84
C ALA A 219 -5.37 -13.75 10.91
N ASP A 220 -6.07 -12.73 10.44
CA ASP A 220 -7.29 -12.78 9.62
C ASP A 220 -7.06 -12.30 8.17
N ASN A 221 -5.81 -12.13 7.72
CA ASN A 221 -5.51 -11.77 6.33
C ASN A 221 -5.46 -13.01 5.42
N THR A 222 -5.84 -12.83 4.16
CA THR A 222 -5.82 -13.89 3.14
C THR A 222 -4.75 -13.56 2.10
N TRP A 223 -3.74 -14.43 1.98
CA TRP A 223 -2.59 -14.25 1.09
C TRP A 223 -2.77 -14.87 -0.30
N GLN A 224 -4.02 -15.07 -0.71
CA GLN A 224 -4.39 -15.63 -2.00
C GLN A 224 -5.81 -15.22 -2.39
N SER A 225 -6.14 -15.42 -3.66
CA SER A 225 -7.51 -15.37 -4.16
C SER A 225 -8.11 -16.77 -4.28
N THR A 226 -9.40 -16.84 -4.58
CA THR A 226 -9.97 -18.06 -5.17
C THR A 226 -9.34 -18.27 -6.54
N LEU A 227 -8.77 -19.46 -6.76
CA LEU A 227 -8.10 -19.78 -8.01
C LEU A 227 -9.03 -19.54 -9.21
N SER A 228 -8.57 -18.73 -10.17
CA SER A 228 -9.37 -18.36 -11.34
C SER A 228 -8.57 -18.44 -12.63
N THR A 229 -9.21 -18.88 -13.72
CA THR A 229 -8.59 -19.04 -15.05
C THR A 229 -8.41 -17.69 -15.74
N LYS A 230 -7.39 -16.94 -15.32
CA LYS A 230 -6.98 -15.66 -15.88
C LYS A 230 -5.47 -15.55 -15.81
N SER A 231 -4.87 -14.87 -16.80
CA SER A 231 -3.43 -14.63 -16.78
C SER A 231 -3.02 -13.85 -15.52
N ASN A 232 -2.06 -14.39 -14.79
CA ASN A 232 -1.48 -13.74 -13.61
C ASN A 232 -0.29 -12.83 -13.99
N LEU A 233 0.34 -12.21 -12.98
CA LEU A 233 1.43 -11.25 -13.16
C LEU A 233 2.66 -11.89 -13.87
N VAL A 234 2.96 -13.15 -13.58
CA VAL A 234 4.04 -13.93 -14.24
C VAL A 234 3.54 -14.67 -15.49
N ARG A 235 2.43 -14.22 -16.08
CA ARG A 235 1.84 -14.73 -17.33
C ARG A 235 1.40 -16.20 -17.28
N GLY A 236 1.33 -16.78 -16.09
CA GLY A 236 0.76 -18.11 -15.85
C GLY A 236 -0.77 -18.10 -16.02
N PRO A 237 -1.39 -19.28 -16.21
CA PRO A 237 -2.79 -19.39 -16.63
C PRO A 237 -3.84 -19.15 -15.52
N TYR A 238 -3.41 -19.09 -14.25
CA TYR A 238 -4.30 -18.89 -13.11
C TYR A 238 -3.85 -17.73 -12.23
N ILE A 239 -4.81 -16.90 -11.81
CA ILE A 239 -4.63 -16.04 -10.65
C ILE A 239 -4.90 -16.89 -9.41
N GLY A 240 -3.92 -16.93 -8.50
CA GLY A 240 -3.98 -17.64 -7.23
C GLY A 240 -3.47 -16.75 -6.10
N GLY A 241 -2.27 -17.07 -5.62
CA GLY A 241 -1.50 -16.36 -4.59
C GLY A 241 -0.55 -15.31 -5.15
N ASN A 242 0.54 -15.08 -4.42
CA ASN A 242 1.58 -14.11 -4.75
C ASN A 242 2.83 -14.81 -5.33
N PHE A 243 3.72 -14.01 -5.92
CA PHE A 243 5.05 -14.44 -6.31
C PHE A 243 6.07 -14.00 -5.26
N TRP A 244 6.69 -14.97 -4.59
CA TRP A 244 7.62 -14.78 -3.49
C TRP A 244 9.07 -14.96 -3.99
N ALA A 245 9.68 -13.87 -4.45
CA ALA A 245 11.09 -13.83 -4.87
C ALA A 245 12.00 -13.37 -3.73
N ASP A 246 13.31 -13.58 -3.89
CA ASP A 246 14.34 -12.93 -3.07
C ASP A 246 15.33 -12.16 -3.96
N LEU A 247 16.30 -11.47 -3.36
CA LEU A 247 17.27 -10.67 -4.11
C LEU A 247 18.30 -11.52 -4.85
N GLU A 248 18.51 -12.77 -4.41
CA GLU A 248 19.45 -13.75 -4.95
C GLU A 248 18.89 -14.60 -6.10
N GLY A 249 17.58 -14.55 -6.35
CA GLY A 249 16.89 -15.37 -7.34
C GLY A 249 16.61 -16.80 -6.87
N THR A 250 16.58 -17.01 -5.55
CA THR A 250 16.36 -18.27 -4.85
C THR A 250 15.10 -18.27 -3.99
N GLY A 251 14.22 -17.30 -4.21
CA GLY A 251 12.97 -17.15 -3.47
C GLY A 251 12.07 -18.36 -3.61
N TYR A 252 11.06 -18.42 -2.75
CA TYR A 252 10.15 -19.57 -2.69
C TYR A 252 9.52 -19.87 -4.06
N SER A 253 8.94 -18.86 -4.72
CA SER A 253 8.30 -19.03 -6.03
C SER A 253 9.29 -19.41 -7.14
N GLU A 254 10.56 -19.04 -6.98
CA GLU A 254 11.63 -19.32 -7.96
C GLU A 254 12.13 -20.76 -7.87
N THR A 255 12.00 -21.38 -6.69
CA THR A 255 12.56 -22.70 -6.38
C THR A 255 11.53 -23.77 -6.04
N CYS A 256 10.25 -23.41 -5.87
CA CYS A 256 9.18 -24.35 -5.56
C CYS A 256 8.94 -25.37 -6.69
N VAL A 257 8.19 -26.42 -6.36
CA VAL A 257 7.79 -27.46 -7.30
C VAL A 257 6.40 -27.17 -7.85
N ASP A 258 6.25 -27.21 -9.18
CA ASP A 258 4.98 -27.23 -9.92
C ASP A 258 4.87 -28.57 -10.69
N GLY A 259 4.62 -29.65 -9.94
CA GLY A 259 4.62 -31.02 -10.45
C GLY A 259 3.45 -31.32 -11.38
N ASN A 260 2.34 -30.62 -11.20
CA ASN A 260 1.18 -30.73 -12.09
C ASN A 260 1.25 -29.76 -13.30
N SER A 261 2.26 -28.88 -13.34
CA SER A 261 2.52 -27.91 -14.40
C SER A 261 1.36 -26.94 -14.63
N ASN A 262 0.66 -26.48 -13.60
CA ASN A 262 -0.43 -25.50 -13.75
C ASN A 262 0.04 -24.05 -13.56
N GLY A 263 1.30 -23.80 -13.22
CA GLY A 263 1.84 -22.46 -12.95
C GLY A 263 1.61 -21.98 -11.51
N ILE A 264 1.31 -22.90 -10.58
CA ILE A 264 1.15 -22.67 -9.14
C ILE A 264 2.05 -23.66 -8.41
N CYS A 265 2.73 -23.21 -7.36
CA CYS A 265 3.50 -24.10 -6.48
C CYS A 265 2.57 -25.12 -5.81
N ASP A 266 2.98 -26.40 -5.77
CA ASP A 266 2.19 -27.48 -5.17
C ASP A 266 2.12 -27.39 -3.63
N VAL A 267 3.11 -26.74 -3.01
CA VAL A 267 3.20 -26.53 -1.56
C VAL A 267 2.82 -25.08 -1.25
N SER A 268 2.19 -24.88 -0.08
CA SER A 268 1.87 -23.55 0.43
C SER A 268 3.12 -22.80 0.88
N TYR A 269 3.11 -21.48 0.73
CA TYR A 269 4.06 -20.59 1.37
C TYR A 269 3.48 -20.15 2.72
N GLU A 270 4.17 -20.50 3.80
CA GLU A 270 3.78 -20.09 5.16
C GLU A 270 4.22 -18.66 5.40
N VAL A 271 3.27 -17.79 5.75
CA VAL A 271 3.57 -16.39 6.03
C VAL A 271 3.96 -16.26 7.51
N THR A 272 5.22 -15.90 7.75
CA THR A 272 5.75 -15.70 9.10
C THR A 272 4.93 -14.63 9.83
N GLY A 273 4.25 -15.03 10.91
CA GLY A 273 3.43 -14.12 11.72
C GLY A 273 1.92 -14.31 11.55
N GLY A 274 1.45 -14.95 10.47
CA GLY A 274 0.04 -15.30 10.32
C GLY A 274 -0.38 -15.66 8.89
N GLY A 275 -1.17 -16.73 8.76
CA GLY A 275 -1.77 -17.14 7.49
C GLY A 275 -0.84 -17.92 6.56
N SER A 276 -1.38 -18.33 5.42
CA SER A 276 -0.63 -19.04 4.38
C SER A 276 -1.12 -18.65 3.00
N ASP A 277 -0.19 -18.60 2.04
CA ASP A 277 -0.50 -18.56 0.63
C ASP A 277 -0.50 -20.00 0.10
N ASN A 278 -1.69 -20.55 -0.11
CA ASN A 278 -1.92 -21.91 -0.62
C ASN A 278 -1.98 -21.97 -2.15
N SER A 279 -1.68 -20.88 -2.85
CA SER A 279 -1.52 -20.91 -4.31
C SER A 279 -0.38 -20.03 -4.80
N PRO A 280 0.86 -20.15 -4.26
CA PRO A 280 1.97 -19.31 -4.68
C PRO A 280 2.23 -19.45 -6.17
N LEU A 281 2.54 -18.35 -6.85
CA LEU A 281 2.74 -18.36 -8.29
C LEU A 281 4.07 -19.03 -8.66
N TYR A 282 4.05 -19.88 -9.70
CA TYR A 282 5.25 -20.50 -10.27
C TYR A 282 5.58 -19.87 -11.64
N PRO A 283 6.86 -19.51 -11.93
CA PRO A 283 7.25 -18.81 -13.17
C PRO A 283 7.33 -19.75 -14.38
N LYS A 284 6.22 -20.38 -14.75
CA LYS A 284 6.15 -21.36 -15.86
C LYS A 284 6.48 -20.75 -17.23
N VAL A 285 6.19 -19.46 -17.43
CA VAL A 285 6.36 -18.80 -18.73
C VAL A 285 7.76 -18.19 -18.85
N PRO A 286 8.58 -18.60 -19.83
CA PRO A 286 9.90 -18.03 -20.03
C PRO A 286 9.86 -16.51 -20.20
N ASN A 287 10.85 -15.81 -19.63
CA ASN A 287 11.02 -14.36 -19.66
C ASN A 287 9.90 -13.55 -18.98
N ALA A 288 8.87 -14.18 -18.39
CA ALA A 288 7.79 -13.44 -17.74
C ALA A 288 8.30 -12.64 -16.54
N VAL A 289 9.09 -13.28 -15.68
CA VAL A 289 9.76 -12.63 -14.54
C VAL A 289 10.70 -11.53 -15.03
N THR A 290 11.59 -11.82 -15.99
CA THR A 290 12.49 -10.82 -16.58
C THR A 290 11.76 -9.60 -17.16
N SER A 291 10.57 -9.81 -17.74
CA SER A 291 9.74 -8.70 -18.26
C SER A 291 9.18 -7.82 -17.15
N LEU A 292 8.83 -8.40 -15.99
CA LEU A 292 8.39 -7.63 -14.82
C LEU A 292 9.56 -6.86 -14.22
N GLU A 293 10.70 -7.53 -14.05
CA GLU A 293 11.90 -6.96 -13.47
C GLU A 293 12.50 -5.85 -14.33
N SER A 294 12.22 -5.81 -15.64
CA SER A 294 12.62 -4.68 -16.50
C SER A 294 12.01 -3.33 -16.10
N LYS A 295 11.00 -3.33 -15.22
CA LYS A 295 10.39 -2.12 -14.63
C LYS A 295 11.05 -1.71 -13.31
N LEU A 296 11.99 -2.51 -12.82
CA LEU A 296 12.72 -2.28 -11.57
C LEU A 296 14.09 -1.70 -11.86
N ASP A 297 14.67 -1.07 -10.86
CA ASP A 297 15.99 -0.47 -10.93
C ASP A 297 16.85 -0.98 -9.76
N ALA A 298 17.57 -2.09 -10.01
CA ALA A 298 18.44 -2.70 -9.03
C ALA A 298 19.70 -1.85 -8.77
N GLU A 299 20.16 -1.07 -9.75
CA GLU A 299 21.32 -0.19 -9.60
C GLU A 299 21.00 0.96 -8.65
N ALA A 300 19.81 1.56 -8.78
CA ALA A 300 19.33 2.58 -7.84
C ALA A 300 19.20 2.05 -6.40
N TYR A 301 18.81 0.78 -6.23
CA TYR A 301 18.76 0.14 -4.91
C TYR A 301 20.16 -0.01 -4.29
N GLU A 302 21.12 -0.54 -5.03
CA GLU A 302 22.49 -0.71 -4.55
C GLU A 302 23.16 0.64 -4.24
N GLN A 303 22.92 1.66 -5.08
CA GLN A 303 23.39 3.02 -4.81
C GLN A 303 22.77 3.58 -3.52
N GLY A 304 21.46 3.46 -3.35
CA GLY A 304 20.80 3.97 -2.15
C GLY A 304 21.16 3.19 -0.88
N LEU A 305 21.55 1.92 -0.97
CA LEU A 305 22.15 1.19 0.15
C LEU A 305 23.51 1.79 0.53
N ALA A 306 24.37 2.06 -0.45
CA ALA A 306 25.69 2.66 -0.21
C ALA A 306 25.58 4.06 0.42
N ASP A 307 24.62 4.87 -0.01
CA ASP A 307 24.39 6.22 0.53
C ASP A 307 23.98 6.17 2.02
N ARG A 308 23.15 5.18 2.41
CA ARG A 308 22.73 4.95 3.80
C ARG A 308 23.88 4.51 4.70
N GLU A 309 24.75 3.61 4.21
CA GLU A 309 25.95 3.21 4.94
C GLU A 309 26.91 4.40 5.15
N GLY A 310 27.04 5.27 4.14
CA GLY A 310 27.87 6.48 4.22
C GLY A 310 27.39 7.46 5.29
N ALA A 311 26.07 7.69 5.39
CA ALA A 311 25.48 8.58 6.39
C ALA A 311 25.67 8.07 7.84
N GLY A 312 25.71 6.75 8.05
CA GLY A 312 25.93 6.14 9.37
C GLY A 312 27.35 6.32 9.95
N ASN A 313 28.34 6.65 9.10
CA ASN A 313 29.73 6.81 9.52
C ASN A 313 30.11 8.26 9.90
N GLU A 314 29.24 9.25 9.69
CA GLU A 314 29.53 10.66 10.00
C GLU A 314 29.18 11.09 11.43
N THR A 315 28.55 10.24 12.25
CA THR A 315 28.13 10.57 13.63
C THR A 315 28.99 9.94 14.74
N GLY A 316 30.17 9.41 14.42
CA GLY A 316 31.08 8.79 15.40
C GLY A 316 31.89 9.77 16.25
N THR A 317 31.27 10.45 17.22
CA THR A 317 32.02 10.98 18.39
C THR A 317 32.20 9.85 19.41
N PRO A 318 33.40 9.57 19.93
CA PRO A 318 33.60 8.51 20.92
C PRO A 318 32.99 8.94 22.25
N VAL A 319 32.04 8.17 22.77
CA VAL A 319 31.60 8.30 24.17
C VAL A 319 32.58 7.53 25.03
N GLU A 320 33.31 8.26 25.87
CA GLU A 320 34.15 7.69 26.92
C GLU A 320 33.28 6.93 27.93
N GLU A 321 33.66 5.68 28.19
CA GLU A 321 33.05 4.77 29.16
C GLU A 321 33.41 5.25 30.58
N GLN A 322 32.42 5.74 31.33
CA GLN A 322 32.55 5.90 32.79
C GLN A 322 31.79 4.78 33.49
N THR A 323 32.57 3.85 34.02
CA THR A 323 32.17 2.85 35.00
C THR A 323 31.87 3.51 36.34
N GLU A 324 30.66 3.35 36.87
CA GLU A 324 30.41 3.45 38.31
C GLU A 324 29.86 2.11 38.82
N GLU A 325 30.69 1.44 39.62
CA GLU A 325 30.32 0.37 40.52
C GLU A 325 29.46 0.95 41.66
N ASN A 326 28.41 0.23 42.09
CA ASN A 326 28.19 0.13 43.52
C ASN A 326 27.37 -1.09 43.96
N GLU A 327 27.84 -1.63 45.07
CA GLU A 327 27.54 -2.93 45.66
C GLU A 327 26.20 -3.00 46.41
N THR A 328 25.79 -4.25 46.58
CA THR A 328 24.69 -4.83 47.37
C THR A 328 24.57 -4.38 48.84
N ALA A 329 23.33 -4.32 49.36
CA ALA A 329 22.93 -5.00 50.61
C ALA A 329 21.40 -4.93 50.90
N GLY A 330 20.82 -6.07 51.28
CA GLY A 330 20.08 -6.19 52.55
C GLY A 330 18.55 -6.06 52.57
N GLU A 331 17.88 -7.23 52.58
CA GLU A 331 16.76 -7.67 53.46
C GLU A 331 15.43 -6.88 53.58
N GLY A 332 14.31 -7.63 53.60
CA GLY A 332 13.18 -7.32 54.49
C GLY A 332 11.76 -7.31 53.91
N ASN A 333 11.18 -8.50 53.80
CA ASN A 333 9.76 -8.92 53.92
C ASN A 333 8.68 -7.87 54.35
N GLU A 334 7.54 -7.80 53.64
CA GLU A 334 6.17 -8.13 54.14
C GLU A 334 4.97 -7.44 53.42
N THR A 335 3.97 -8.27 53.11
CA THR A 335 2.49 -8.09 53.19
C THR A 335 1.65 -7.30 52.16
N ASN A 336 0.74 -8.09 51.53
CA ASN A 336 -0.71 -7.96 51.34
C ASN A 336 -1.40 -6.77 50.62
N GLU A 337 -2.06 -7.17 49.52
CA GLU A 337 -3.48 -7.02 49.14
C GLU A 337 -4.10 -5.68 48.70
N THR A 338 -4.69 -5.78 47.49
CA THR A 338 -5.94 -5.17 46.96
C THR A 338 -6.01 -3.67 46.69
N GLU A 339 -6.06 -3.29 45.41
CA GLU A 339 -7.25 -2.83 44.64
C GLU A 339 -6.82 -2.27 43.27
N ALA A 340 -7.60 -2.56 42.21
CA ALA A 340 -7.55 -1.88 40.90
C ALA A 340 -8.50 -0.66 40.93
N PRO A 341 -8.62 0.23 39.91
CA PRO A 341 -7.95 0.29 38.60
C PRO A 341 -7.37 1.69 38.27
N GLU A 342 -6.57 1.85 37.21
CA GLU A 342 -6.64 3.02 36.30
C GLU A 342 -5.67 2.88 35.12
N GLU A 343 -6.11 3.45 34.00
CA GLU A 343 -5.46 3.54 32.69
C GLU A 343 -4.03 4.09 32.77
N ASN A 344 -3.12 3.51 31.99
CA ASN A 344 -1.98 4.24 31.45
C ASN A 344 -1.70 3.70 30.05
N GLY A 345 -1.85 4.58 29.06
CA GLY A 345 -1.44 4.34 27.68
C GLY A 345 0.03 3.96 27.64
N ALA A 346 0.32 2.83 27.01
CA ALA A 346 1.69 2.45 26.72
C ALA A 346 2.22 3.37 25.60
N PRO A 347 3.41 3.98 25.76
CA PRO A 347 4.09 4.67 24.68
C PRO A 347 4.56 3.62 23.66
N GLY A 348 4.29 3.86 22.38
CA GLY A 348 4.70 2.97 21.30
C GLY A 348 6.23 2.80 21.26
N PRO A 349 6.75 1.60 20.93
CA PRO A 349 8.17 1.42 20.71
C PRO A 349 8.54 2.03 19.34
N GLY A 350 9.51 2.95 19.36
CA GLY A 350 10.00 3.63 18.17
C GLY A 350 10.60 2.67 17.13
N LEU A 351 10.11 2.78 15.90
CA LEU A 351 10.47 2.03 14.69
C LEU A 351 11.87 2.34 14.10
N GLY A 352 12.70 3.12 14.79
CA GLY A 352 13.93 3.66 14.22
C GLY A 352 15.13 2.71 14.11
N PHE A 353 15.15 1.59 14.85
CA PHE A 353 16.34 0.72 14.93
C PHE A 353 16.22 -0.63 14.21
N THR A 354 15.00 -1.10 13.94
CA THR A 354 14.78 -2.42 13.31
C THR A 354 14.96 -2.41 11.79
N VAL A 355 14.60 -1.30 11.12
CA VAL A 355 14.63 -1.19 9.65
C VAL A 355 16.07 -1.08 9.10
N LEU A 356 16.94 -0.30 9.78
CA LEU A 356 18.37 -0.20 9.44
C LEU A 356 19.10 -1.55 9.54
N ALA A 357 18.64 -2.44 10.42
CA ALA A 357 19.27 -3.75 10.62
C ALA A 357 19.01 -4.73 9.46
N ALA A 358 17.86 -4.66 8.78
CA ALA A 358 17.52 -5.60 7.70
C ALA A 358 18.36 -5.35 6.43
N GLY A 359 18.45 -4.08 5.98
CA GLY A 359 19.30 -3.69 4.85
C GLY A 359 20.80 -3.92 5.11
N ALA A 360 21.28 -3.61 6.32
CA ALA A 360 22.67 -3.85 6.71
C ALA A 360 22.99 -5.36 6.86
N ALA A 361 22.05 -6.17 7.36
CA ALA A 361 22.21 -7.62 7.45
C ALA A 361 22.32 -8.29 6.07
N TYR A 362 21.58 -7.81 5.07
CA TYR A 362 21.69 -8.26 3.69
C TYR A 362 23.11 -8.00 3.12
N ILE A 363 23.67 -6.79 3.33
CA ILE A 363 25.03 -6.46 2.88
C ILE A 363 26.10 -7.31 3.60
N LEU A 364 25.95 -7.52 4.92
CA LEU A 364 26.87 -8.35 5.70
C LEU A 364 26.85 -9.83 5.29
N LYS A 365 25.71 -10.35 4.81
CA LYS A 365 25.57 -11.73 4.32
C LYS A 365 26.28 -11.95 2.96
N ARG A 366 26.33 -10.93 2.09
CA ARG A 366 26.97 -11.00 0.76
C ARG A 366 28.50 -10.88 0.79
N ARG A 367 29.09 -10.30 1.86
CA ARG A 367 30.55 -10.15 2.02
C ARG A 367 31.26 -11.39 2.60
N ARG A 368 30.58 -12.53 2.77
CA ARG A 368 31.16 -13.78 3.29
C ARG A 368 31.44 -14.81 2.21
#